data_AF-A0A224V4I4-F1
#
_entry.id   AF-A0A224V4I4-F1
#
_cell.length_a   1.000
_cell.length_b   1.000
_cell.length_c   1.000
_cell.angle_alpha   90.00
_cell.angle_beta   90.00
_cell.angle_gamma   90.00
#
_symmetry.space_group_name_H-M   'P 1'
#
loop_
_entity.id
_entity.type
_entity.pdbx_description
1 polymer ?
#
loop_
_entity_poly.entity_id
_entity_poly.type
_entity_poly.pdbx_seq_one_letter_code
_entity_poly.pdbx_strand_id
1 'polypeptide(L)'
;MAKVKVRKIGNSLGVLLPKESGVQEGDELEYTHEGEKIILDTQEAQNARVREIVENSFKDFETGNVLTEDDMVRIFGKYGWHK
;
A
#
# COMPACT_ATOMS: atom_id res chain seq x y z
N MET A 1 -16.80 2.86 15.50
CA MET A 1 -16.21 4.16 15.12
C MET A 1 -15.00 4.42 15.99
N ALA A 2 -13.81 4.51 15.40
CA ALA A 2 -12.59 4.86 16.12
C ALA A 2 -12.48 6.39 16.23
N LYS A 3 -12.07 6.89 17.40
CA LYS A 3 -11.74 8.32 17.58
C LYS A 3 -10.27 8.52 17.26
N VAL A 4 -9.97 9.43 16.34
CA VAL A 4 -8.59 9.83 16.02
C VAL A 4 -8.21 11.08 16.81
N LYS A 5 -6.93 11.19 17.21
CA LYS A 5 -6.43 12.32 17.99
C LYS A 5 -5.65 13.28 17.10
N VAL A 6 -6.01 14.56 17.16
CA VAL A 6 -5.26 15.65 16.55
C VAL A 6 -4.08 16.03 17.45
N ARG A 7 -2.91 16.26 16.88
CA ARG A 7 -1.71 16.75 17.58
C ARG A 7 -0.99 17.83 16.78
N LYS A 8 -0.24 18.69 17.46
CA LYS A 8 0.69 19.63 16.82
C LYS A 8 1.93 18.89 16.35
N ILE A 9 2.33 19.10 15.09
CA ILE A 9 3.54 18.57 14.46
C ILE A 9 4.30 19.77 13.89
N GLY A 10 5.37 20.20 14.55
CA GLY A 10 6.08 21.44 14.20
C GLY A 10 5.14 22.65 14.25
N ASN A 11 4.97 23.32 13.11
CA ASN A 11 4.05 24.46 12.95
C ASN A 11 2.68 24.06 12.38
N SER A 12 2.41 22.77 12.23
CA SER A 12 1.19 22.22 11.61
C SER A 12 0.38 21.37 12.59
N LEU A 13 -0.83 20.99 12.18
CA LEU A 13 -1.65 19.98 12.83
C LEU A 13 -1.54 18.66 12.06
N GLY A 14 -1.50 17.56 12.79
CA GLY A 14 -1.58 16.22 12.23
C GLY A 14 -2.57 15.36 12.99
N VAL A 15 -3.02 14.28 12.36
CA VAL A 15 -3.91 13.29 12.96
C VAL A 15 -3.17 11.96 13.12
N LEU A 16 -3.39 11.32 14.26
CA LEU A 16 -2.92 9.94 14.46
C LEU A 16 -3.94 8.99 13.84
N LEU A 17 -3.63 8.48 12.66
CA LEU A 17 -4.42 7.47 11.99
C LEU A 17 -4.15 6.08 12.57
N PRO A 18 -5.18 5.22 12.71
CA PRO A 18 -4.99 3.83 13.11
C PRO A 18 -4.16 3.05 12.07
N LYS A 19 -3.49 1.97 12.48
CA LYS A 19 -2.67 1.15 11.58
C LYS A 19 -3.50 0.49 10.48
N GLU A 20 -4.75 0.20 10.80
CA GLU A 20 -5.76 -0.35 9.91
C GLU A 20 -6.29 0.65 8.87
N SER A 21 -5.84 1.92 8.89
CA SER A 21 -6.22 2.92 7.87
C SER A 21 -5.65 2.63 6.48
N GLY A 22 -4.59 1.83 6.38
CA GLY A 22 -3.92 1.53 5.11
C GLY A 22 -3.05 2.67 4.57
N VAL A 23 -2.94 3.79 5.28
CA VAL A 23 -2.04 4.91 4.97
C VAL A 23 -0.64 4.59 5.45
N GLN A 24 0.35 4.86 4.60
CA GLN A 24 1.76 4.62 4.86
C GLN A 24 2.54 5.94 4.97
N GLU A 25 3.73 5.89 5.56
CA GLU A 25 4.62 7.05 5.60
C GLU A 25 5.04 7.42 4.17
N GLY A 26 4.94 8.70 3.82
CA GLY A 26 5.22 9.21 2.48
C GLY A 26 4.02 9.25 1.54
N ASP A 27 2.86 8.70 1.92
CA ASP A 27 1.63 8.82 1.12
C ASP A 27 1.18 10.29 1.03
N GLU A 28 0.86 10.73 -0.19
CA GLU A 28 0.14 11.97 -0.44
C GLU A 28 -1.35 11.68 -0.54
N LEU A 29 -2.14 12.32 0.30
CA LEU A 29 -3.59 12.14 0.36
C LEU A 29 -4.31 13.39 -0.12
N GLU A 30 -5.42 13.22 -0.82
CA GLU A 30 -6.25 14.36 -1.20
C GLU A 30 -7.09 14.81 -0.01
N TYR A 31 -6.96 16.09 0.33
CA TYR A 31 -7.72 16.72 1.40
C TYR A 31 -8.93 17.45 0.84
N THR A 32 -10.12 17.10 1.32
CA THR A 32 -11.36 17.82 1.04
C THR A 32 -12.08 18.19 2.33
N HIS A 33 -12.68 19.38 2.36
CA HIS A 33 -13.48 19.86 3.47
C HIS A 33 -14.93 20.05 3.05
N GLU A 34 -15.82 19.23 3.58
CA GLU A 34 -17.26 19.25 3.28
C GLU A 34 -18.08 19.57 4.54
N GLY A 35 -18.44 20.84 4.70
CA GLY A 35 -19.20 21.30 5.87
C GLY A 35 -18.42 21.15 7.16
N GLU A 36 -18.78 20.16 7.99
CA GLU A 36 -18.06 19.83 9.25
C GLU A 36 -17.19 18.57 9.11
N LYS A 37 -17.05 18.03 7.89
CA LYS A 37 -16.29 16.82 7.62
C LYS A 37 -14.95 17.15 6.98
N ILE A 38 -13.91 16.51 7.48
CA ILE A 38 -12.62 16.40 6.81
C ILE A 38 -12.58 15.02 6.14
N ILE A 39 -12.34 15.01 4.84
CA ILE A 39 -12.19 13.80 4.04
C ILE A 39 -10.74 13.75 3.58
N LEU A 40 -10.08 12.63 3.88
CA LEU A 40 -8.75 12.29 3.39
C LEU A 40 -8.93 11.13 2.43
N ASP A 41 -8.84 11.40 1.13
CA ASP A 41 -8.96 10.37 0.11
C ASP A 41 -7.60 9.66 -0.07
N THR A 42 -7.64 8.33 -0.03
CA THR A 42 -6.47 7.46 -0.15
C THR A 42 -6.38 6.77 -1.51
N GLN A 43 -7.35 6.98 -2.40
CA GLN A 43 -7.45 6.25 -3.66
C GLN A 43 -6.23 6.46 -4.55
N GLU A 44 -5.78 7.71 -4.73
CA GLU A 44 -4.60 8.00 -5.56
C GLU A 44 -3.31 7.42 -4.96
N ALA A 45 -3.12 7.52 -3.65
CA ALA A 45 -1.98 6.90 -2.97
C ALA A 45 -1.98 5.36 -3.16
N GLN A 46 -3.15 4.73 -3.06
CA GLN A 46 -3.29 3.29 -3.31
C GLN A 46 -3.01 2.95 -4.78
N ASN A 47 -3.52 3.73 -5.72
CA ASN A 47 -3.27 3.55 -7.15
C ASN A 47 -1.78 3.65 -7.49
N ALA A 48 -1.08 4.63 -6.89
CA ALA A 48 0.35 4.83 -7.08
C ALA A 48 1.16 3.60 -6.62
N ARG A 49 0.83 3.04 -5.45
CA ARG A 49 1.48 1.82 -4.94
C ARG A 49 1.21 0.60 -5.81
N VAL A 50 -0.05 0.41 -6.23
CA VAL A 50 -0.41 -0.69 -7.15
C VAL A 50 0.37 -0.56 -8.44
N ARG A 51 0.46 0.66 -8.99
CA ARG A 51 1.24 0.93 -10.19
C ARG A 51 2.71 0.56 -9.99
N GLU A 52 3.32 0.97 -8.88
CA GLU A 52 4.72 0.62 -8.58
C GLU A 52 4.93 -0.90 -8.51
N ILE A 53 4.03 -1.64 -7.85
CA ILE A 53 4.10 -3.11 -7.77
C ILE A 53 4.01 -3.71 -9.17
N VAL A 54 3.06 -3.24 -10.00
CA VAL A 54 2.86 -3.73 -11.37
C VAL A 54 4.09 -3.45 -12.24
N GLU A 55 4.60 -2.22 -12.23
CA GLU A 55 5.80 -1.84 -12.99
C GLU A 55 7.04 -2.63 -12.54
N ASN A 56 7.21 -2.85 -11.24
CA ASN A 56 8.29 -3.68 -10.73
C ASN A 56 8.12 -5.15 -11.14
N SER A 57 6.90 -5.67 -11.15
CA SER A 57 6.62 -7.03 -11.64
C SER A 57 6.93 -7.17 -13.13
N PHE A 58 6.71 -6.12 -13.94
CA PHE A 58 7.09 -6.14 -15.35
C PHE A 58 8.61 -6.25 -15.56
N LYS A 59 9.43 -5.63 -14.70
CA LYS A 59 10.89 -5.77 -14.75
C LYS A 59 11.35 -7.21 -14.52
N ASP A 60 10.60 -8.00 -13.74
CA ASP A 60 10.92 -9.41 -13.53
C ASP A 60 10.78 -10.22 -14.82
N PHE A 61 9.82 -9.87 -15.69
CA PHE A 61 9.71 -10.47 -17.03
C PHE A 61 10.86 -10.04 -17.95
N GLU A 62 11.24 -8.76 -17.94
CA GLU A 62 12.34 -8.25 -18.76
C GLU A 62 13.70 -8.86 -18.38
N THR A 63 13.90 -9.11 -17.08
CA THR A 63 15.15 -9.65 -16.54
C THR A 63 15.17 -11.17 -16.46
N GLY A 64 14.09 -11.85 -16.86
CA GLY A 64 13.98 -13.30 -16.82
C GLY A 64 13.85 -13.89 -15.41
N ASN A 65 13.50 -13.07 -14.41
CA ASN A 65 13.19 -13.48 -13.04
C ASN A 65 11.77 -14.08 -12.94
N VAL A 66 11.47 -15.01 -13.84
CA VAL A 66 10.18 -15.70 -13.91
C VAL A 66 10.40 -17.19 -13.68
N LEU A 67 9.46 -17.82 -12.98
CA LEU A 67 9.50 -19.25 -12.69
C LEU A 67 8.38 -19.96 -13.44
N THR A 68 8.70 -21.10 -14.04
CA THR A 68 7.69 -22.01 -14.57
C THR A 68 6.99 -22.76 -13.43
N GLU A 69 5.88 -23.44 -13.73
CA GLU A 69 5.22 -24.29 -12.75
C GLU A 69 6.14 -25.41 -12.24
N ASP A 70 6.93 -26.02 -13.13
CA ASP A 70 7.93 -27.02 -12.76
C ASP A 70 9.01 -26.44 -11.85
N ASP A 71 9.45 -25.19 -12.10
CA ASP A 71 10.38 -24.49 -11.21
C ASP A 71 9.76 -24.24 -9.83
N MET A 72 8.49 -23.86 -9.77
CA MET A 72 7.77 -23.64 -8.52
C MET A 72 7.65 -24.94 -7.71
N VAL A 73 7.31 -26.06 -8.35
CA VAL A 73 7.25 -27.37 -7.69
C VAL A 73 8.64 -27.79 -7.20
N ARG A 74 9.68 -27.62 -8.03
CA ARG A 74 11.07 -27.97 -7.69
C ARG A 74 11.60 -27.16 -6.51
N ILE A 75 11.32 -25.86 -6.45
CA ILE A 75 11.85 -24.95 -5.43
C ILE A 75 11.00 -24.98 -4.15
N PHE A 76 9.68 -24.98 -4.29
CA PHE A 76 8.74 -24.76 -3.20
C PHE A 76 7.89 -25.99 -2.81
N GLY A 77 8.01 -27.13 -3.51
CA GLY A 77 7.26 -28.35 -3.19
C GLY A 77 7.46 -28.85 -1.75
N LYS A 78 8.65 -28.61 -1.17
CA LYS A 78 8.93 -28.91 0.26
C LYS A 78 8.07 -28.09 1.24
N TYR A 79 7.51 -26.97 0.79
CA TYR A 79 6.61 -26.10 1.56
C TYR A 79 5.13 -26.34 1.24
N GLY A 80 4.79 -27.38 0.47
CA GLY A 80 3.40 -27.77 0.19
C GLY A 80 2.83 -27.22 -1.11
N TRP A 81 3.65 -26.62 -1.99
CA TRP A 81 3.21 -26.33 -3.35
C TRP A 81 2.85 -27.65 -4.07
N HIS A 82 1.61 -27.76 -4.57
CA HIS A 82 0.99 -28.97 -5.15
C HIS A 82 0.76 -30.16 -4.20
N LYS A 83 0.71 -29.94 -2.88
CA LYS A 83 0.19 -30.95 -1.92
C LYS A 83 -1.29 -30.78 -1.63
#